data_AF-A0A960W682-F1
#
_entry.id   AF-A0A960W682-F1
#
_cell.length_a   1.000
_cell.length_b   1.000
_cell.length_c   1.000
_cell.angle_alpha   90.00
_cell.angle_beta   90.00
_cell.angle_gamma   90.00
#
_symmetry.space_group_name_H-M   'P 1'
#
loop_
_entity.id
_entity.type
_entity.pdbx_description
1 polymer ?
#
loop_
_entity_poly.entity_id
_entity_poly.type
_entity_poly.pdbx_seq_one_letter_code
_entity_poly.pdbx_strand_id
1 'polypeptide(L)'
;MQTNKHNQLSLQEVQKYFEHPFISKRREFIETYNFHDDFKNYYKDVILKNLFHRDALYVCDLIELENKTNIKDEELLLRYLNLLSEKIHYLVKLEVLDLFLTNQVQNIPKTEIEKRLKNALPSYHKRIKQLKIVTNQILLNLIFLKTESLEIYKKELIKSLQLTKDHRSLIRTLHCLEQKGFSFLDKDYIQNILEVIKEQNQSRSVVDALSRFTVCLSQEYDNCLGESHEEFKN
;
A
#
# COMPACT_ATOMS: atom_id res chain seq x y z
N MET A 1 -11.51 -24.00 -31.71
CA MET A 1 -11.14 -23.17 -30.54
C MET A 1 -12.35 -23.13 -29.62
N GLN A 2 -12.34 -23.91 -28.54
CA GLN A 2 -13.38 -23.85 -27.51
C GLN A 2 -13.09 -22.63 -26.66
N THR A 3 -14.00 -21.67 -26.65
CA THR A 3 -14.04 -20.60 -25.66
C THR A 3 -14.29 -21.24 -24.30
N ASN A 4 -13.31 -21.18 -23.40
CA ASN A 4 -13.50 -21.53 -22.00
C ASN A 4 -14.68 -20.69 -21.47
N LYS A 5 -15.84 -21.31 -21.29
CA LYS A 5 -16.90 -20.75 -20.45
C LYS A 5 -16.29 -20.64 -19.06
N HIS A 6 -15.97 -19.43 -18.62
CA HIS A 6 -15.83 -19.16 -17.20
C HIS A 6 -17.18 -19.52 -16.57
N ASN A 7 -17.26 -20.68 -15.91
CA ASN A 7 -18.43 -21.04 -15.13
C ASN A 7 -18.50 -20.05 -13.96
N GLN A 8 -19.27 -18.98 -14.13
CA GLN A 8 -19.61 -18.08 -13.05
C GLN A 8 -20.40 -18.87 -12.01
N LEU A 9 -19.93 -18.84 -10.78
CA LEU A 9 -20.60 -19.49 -9.66
C LEU A 9 -21.85 -18.69 -9.29
N SER A 10 -22.90 -19.38 -8.87
CA SER A 10 -24.04 -18.74 -8.22
C SER A 10 -23.65 -18.18 -6.85
N LEU A 11 -24.42 -17.22 -6.33
CA LEU A 11 -24.18 -16.65 -4.99
C LEU A 11 -24.11 -17.74 -3.90
N GLN A 12 -24.96 -18.77 -4.00
CA GLN A 12 -24.97 -19.88 -3.04
C GLN A 12 -23.68 -20.70 -3.09
N GLU A 13 -23.09 -20.88 -4.26
CA GLU A 13 -21.82 -21.59 -4.42
C GLU A 13 -20.66 -20.75 -3.89
N VAL A 14 -20.64 -19.44 -4.21
CA VAL A 14 -19.68 -18.49 -3.67
C VAL A 14 -19.74 -18.46 -2.13
N GLN A 15 -20.95 -18.43 -1.55
CA GLN A 15 -21.15 -18.46 -0.10
C GLN A 15 -20.50 -19.67 0.56
N LYS A 16 -20.68 -20.87 -0.02
CA LYS A 16 -20.07 -22.10 0.50
C LYS A 16 -18.54 -22.02 0.59
N TYR A 17 -17.88 -21.33 -0.33
CA TYR A 17 -16.43 -21.15 -0.27
C TYR A 17 -16.00 -20.26 0.90
N PHE A 18 -16.69 -19.13 1.12
CA PHE A 18 -16.37 -18.22 2.23
C PHE A 18 -16.78 -18.77 3.60
N GLU A 19 -17.79 -19.64 3.65
CA GLU A 19 -18.24 -20.31 4.87
C GLU A 19 -17.45 -21.59 5.18
N HIS A 20 -16.57 -22.02 4.28
CA HIS A 20 -15.79 -23.24 4.41
C HIS A 20 -15.02 -23.28 5.75
N PRO A 21 -15.00 -24.38 6.53
CA PRO A 21 -14.38 -24.42 7.85
C PRO A 21 -12.87 -24.16 7.85
N PHE A 22 -12.17 -24.58 6.79
CA PHE A 22 -10.74 -24.35 6.63
C PHE A 22 -10.44 -23.00 5.96
N ILE A 23 -9.66 -22.16 6.65
CA ILE A 23 -9.20 -20.86 6.15
C ILE A 23 -8.42 -21.02 4.85
N SER A 24 -7.56 -22.03 4.73
CA SER A 24 -6.78 -22.30 3.52
C SER A 24 -7.65 -22.41 2.27
N LYS A 25 -8.85 -23.00 2.38
CA LYS A 25 -9.82 -23.11 1.28
C LYS A 25 -10.47 -21.78 0.93
N ARG A 26 -10.69 -20.91 1.92
CA ARG A 26 -11.18 -19.54 1.69
C ARG A 26 -10.13 -18.70 0.96
N ARG A 27 -8.88 -18.79 1.40
CA ARG A 27 -7.72 -18.10 0.79
C ARG A 27 -7.52 -18.56 -0.66
N GLU A 28 -7.46 -19.88 -0.88
CA GLU A 28 -7.36 -20.49 -2.22
C GLU A 28 -8.47 -19.99 -3.15
N PHE A 29 -9.70 -19.85 -2.65
CA PHE A 29 -10.80 -19.28 -3.43
C PHE A 29 -10.57 -17.80 -3.80
N ILE A 30 -10.16 -16.95 -2.85
CA ILE A 30 -9.85 -15.52 -3.12
C ILE A 30 -8.70 -15.35 -4.12
N GLU A 31 -7.71 -16.25 -4.07
CA GLU A 31 -6.55 -16.21 -4.96
C GLU A 31 -6.87 -16.67 -6.39
N THR A 32 -7.75 -17.66 -6.54
CA THR A 32 -7.96 -18.36 -7.83
C THR A 32 -9.25 -17.99 -8.55
N TYR A 33 -10.26 -17.50 -7.83
CA TYR A 33 -11.54 -17.16 -8.42
C TYR A 33 -11.50 -15.83 -9.15
N ASN A 34 -12.10 -15.79 -10.34
CA ASN A 34 -12.19 -14.58 -11.14
C ASN A 34 -13.50 -13.85 -10.84
N PHE A 35 -13.43 -12.80 -10.01
CA PHE A 35 -14.55 -12.03 -9.48
C PHE A 35 -15.21 -11.11 -10.54
N HIS A 36 -15.83 -11.73 -11.56
CA HIS A 36 -16.62 -11.04 -12.60
C HIS A 36 -18.13 -11.07 -12.34
N ASP A 37 -18.58 -11.66 -11.23
CA ASP A 37 -19.97 -11.58 -10.78
C ASP A 37 -20.27 -10.23 -10.09
N ASP A 38 -21.55 -10.00 -9.77
CA ASP A 38 -22.05 -8.74 -9.19
C ASP A 38 -22.41 -8.87 -7.70
N PHE A 39 -21.71 -9.74 -6.95
CA PHE A 39 -22.00 -9.98 -5.52
C PHE A 39 -21.29 -9.00 -4.58
N LYS A 40 -21.06 -7.76 -5.02
CA LYS A 40 -20.28 -6.73 -4.29
C LYS A 40 -20.76 -6.51 -2.85
N ASN A 41 -22.06 -6.43 -2.63
CA ASN A 41 -22.63 -6.24 -1.29
C ASN A 41 -22.30 -7.43 -0.37
N TYR A 42 -22.38 -8.65 -0.90
CA TYR A 42 -22.03 -9.84 -0.15
C TYR A 42 -20.54 -9.86 0.23
N TYR A 43 -19.66 -9.53 -0.72
CA TYR A 43 -18.23 -9.45 -0.44
C TYR A 43 -17.89 -8.37 0.58
N LYS A 44 -18.53 -7.19 0.50
CA LYS A 44 -18.43 -6.14 1.53
C LYS A 44 -18.76 -6.69 2.91
N ASP A 45 -19.89 -7.39 3.05
CA ASP A 45 -20.33 -7.96 4.33
C ASP A 45 -19.35 -9.02 4.86
N VAL A 46 -18.81 -9.86 3.98
CA VAL A 46 -17.79 -10.86 4.33
C VAL A 46 -16.53 -10.16 4.87
N ILE A 47 -16.05 -9.12 4.20
CA ILE A 47 -14.86 -8.37 4.62
C ILE A 47 -15.10 -7.71 5.99
N LEU A 48 -16.20 -6.94 6.13
CA LEU A 48 -16.55 -6.25 7.39
C LEU A 48 -16.66 -7.22 8.58
N LYS A 49 -17.26 -8.39 8.36
CA LYS A 49 -17.43 -9.40 9.41
C LYS A 49 -16.11 -10.06 9.84
N ASN A 50 -15.12 -10.15 8.94
CA ASN A 50 -13.89 -10.91 9.17
C ASN A 50 -12.62 -10.05 9.29
N LEU A 51 -12.76 -8.73 9.30
CA LEU A 51 -11.65 -7.76 9.36
C LEU A 51 -10.75 -7.88 10.60
N PHE A 52 -11.27 -8.45 11.69
CA PHE A 52 -10.53 -8.69 12.95
C PHE A 52 -10.22 -10.19 13.16
N HIS A 53 -10.20 -10.98 12.09
CA HIS A 53 -9.85 -12.39 12.17
C HIS A 53 -8.41 -12.58 12.67
N ARG A 54 -8.16 -13.67 13.41
CA ARG A 54 -6.86 -13.94 14.05
C ARG A 54 -5.74 -14.22 13.04
N ASP A 55 -6.09 -14.81 11.91
CA ASP A 55 -5.18 -15.11 10.81
C ASP A 55 -4.93 -13.84 9.99
N ALA A 56 -3.72 -13.29 10.12
CA ALA A 56 -3.32 -12.06 9.46
C ALA A 56 -3.26 -12.19 7.93
N LEU A 57 -2.90 -13.37 7.40
CA LEU A 57 -2.84 -13.58 5.95
C LEU A 57 -4.24 -13.60 5.36
N TYR A 58 -5.19 -14.24 6.05
CA TYR A 58 -6.58 -14.20 5.62
C TYR A 58 -7.15 -12.78 5.63
N VAL A 59 -6.79 -11.96 6.63
CA VAL A 59 -7.20 -10.54 6.65
C VAL A 59 -6.56 -9.78 5.48
N CYS A 60 -5.29 -10.03 5.14
CA CYS A 60 -4.66 -9.45 3.96
C CYS A 60 -5.42 -9.83 2.68
N ASP A 61 -5.76 -11.11 2.49
CA ASP A 61 -6.52 -11.54 1.30
C ASP A 61 -7.92 -10.91 1.23
N LEU A 62 -8.56 -10.65 2.39
CA LEU A 62 -9.84 -9.94 2.43
C LEU A 62 -9.70 -8.46 2.02
N ILE A 63 -8.60 -7.81 2.35
CA ILE A 63 -8.31 -6.45 1.88
C ILE A 63 -8.04 -6.47 0.37
N GLU A 64 -7.30 -7.47 -0.14
CA GLU A 64 -7.07 -7.62 -1.58
C GLU A 64 -8.36 -7.96 -2.35
N LEU A 65 -9.28 -8.70 -1.72
CA LEU A 65 -10.59 -9.03 -2.28
C LEU A 65 -11.38 -7.77 -2.65
N GLU A 66 -11.27 -6.68 -1.88
CA GLU A 66 -11.87 -5.39 -2.23
C GLU A 66 -11.40 -4.88 -3.59
N ASN A 67 -10.09 -4.94 -3.85
CA ASN A 67 -9.53 -4.54 -5.14
C ASN A 67 -10.01 -5.46 -6.26
N LYS A 68 -10.00 -6.78 -6.03
CA LYS A 68 -10.44 -7.80 -7.01
C LYS A 68 -11.92 -7.63 -7.40
N THR A 69 -12.75 -7.21 -6.45
CA THR A 69 -14.20 -7.03 -6.64
C THR A 69 -14.60 -5.59 -6.99
N ASN A 70 -13.62 -4.67 -7.01
CA ASN A 70 -13.81 -3.23 -7.25
C ASN A 70 -14.93 -2.64 -6.37
N ILE A 71 -14.89 -2.96 -5.08
CA ILE A 71 -15.76 -2.35 -4.07
C ILE A 71 -15.13 -1.01 -3.70
N LYS A 72 -15.90 0.07 -3.84
CA LYS A 72 -15.49 1.42 -3.43
C LYS A 72 -16.46 1.90 -2.36
N ASP A 73 -16.08 1.71 -1.10
CA ASP A 73 -16.95 1.95 0.04
C ASP A 73 -16.21 2.74 1.13
N GLU A 74 -16.82 3.84 1.56
CA GLU A 74 -16.21 4.74 2.56
C GLU A 74 -16.09 4.09 3.94
N GLU A 75 -17.08 3.29 4.32
CA GLU A 75 -17.08 2.61 5.62
C GLU A 75 -15.94 1.59 5.70
N LEU A 76 -15.76 0.76 4.67
CA LEU A 76 -14.65 -0.18 4.57
C LEU A 76 -13.30 0.54 4.70
N LEU A 77 -13.13 1.63 3.96
CA LEU A 77 -11.89 2.38 3.99
C LEU A 77 -11.61 3.01 5.37
N LEU A 78 -12.63 3.57 6.02
CA LEU A 78 -12.50 4.08 7.39
C LEU A 78 -12.13 2.96 8.38
N ARG A 79 -12.68 1.75 8.21
CA ARG A 79 -12.33 0.57 9.00
C ARG A 79 -10.88 0.17 8.80
N TYR A 80 -10.37 0.14 7.57
CA TYR A 80 -8.96 -0.14 7.31
C TYR A 80 -8.03 0.89 7.93
N LEU A 81 -8.32 2.18 7.79
CA LEU A 81 -7.52 3.24 8.40
C LEU A 81 -7.48 3.11 9.93
N ASN A 82 -8.56 2.64 10.56
CA ASN A 82 -8.56 2.34 12.00
C ASN A 82 -7.59 1.20 12.36
N LEU A 83 -7.46 0.15 11.54
CA LEU A 83 -6.54 -0.97 11.79
C LEU A 83 -5.08 -0.52 11.98
N LEU A 84 -4.69 0.59 11.36
CA LEU A 84 -3.33 1.13 11.49
C LEU A 84 -2.99 1.52 12.93
N SER A 85 -3.99 1.93 13.72
CA SER A 85 -3.85 2.27 15.14
C SER A 85 -4.10 1.08 16.08
N GLU A 86 -4.62 -0.03 15.57
CA GLU A 86 -4.94 -1.21 16.38
C GLU A 86 -3.71 -2.08 16.66
N LYS A 87 -3.82 -2.93 17.68
CA LYS A 87 -2.83 -3.98 18.00
C LYS A 87 -3.04 -5.20 17.09
N ILE A 88 -2.84 -5.00 15.79
CA ILE A 88 -2.91 -6.03 14.74
C ILE A 88 -1.53 -6.32 14.14
N HIS A 89 -1.41 -7.47 13.49
CA HIS A 89 -0.17 -7.89 12.81
C HIS A 89 0.28 -6.84 11.78
N TYR A 90 1.59 -6.62 11.69
CA TYR A 90 2.13 -5.55 10.83
C TYR A 90 1.84 -5.76 9.34
N LEU A 91 1.72 -7.02 8.89
CA LEU A 91 1.35 -7.35 7.49
C LEU A 91 0.00 -6.76 7.11
N VAL A 92 -1.00 -6.86 8.00
CA VAL A 92 -2.32 -6.26 7.75
C VAL A 92 -2.19 -4.75 7.61
N LYS A 93 -1.37 -4.11 8.44
CA LYS A 93 -1.12 -2.67 8.32
C LYS A 93 -0.44 -2.31 7.00
N LEU A 94 0.50 -3.13 6.53
CA LEU A 94 1.15 -2.92 5.24
C LEU A 94 0.16 -3.09 4.08
N GLU A 95 -0.72 -4.07 4.14
CA GLU A 95 -1.76 -4.29 3.13
C GLU A 95 -2.71 -3.08 3.04
N VAL A 96 -3.17 -2.56 4.17
CA VAL A 96 -3.98 -1.33 4.22
C VAL A 96 -3.24 -0.15 3.58
N LEU A 97 -1.94 -0.02 3.83
CA LEU A 97 -1.15 1.08 3.28
C LEU A 97 -0.90 0.90 1.77
N ASP A 98 -0.76 -0.33 1.29
CA ASP A 98 -0.66 -0.63 -0.14
C ASP A 98 -1.97 -0.33 -0.86
N LEU A 99 -3.11 -0.73 -0.28
CA LEU A 99 -4.43 -0.39 -0.76
C LEU A 99 -4.60 1.13 -0.91
N PHE A 100 -4.17 1.89 0.10
CA PHE A 100 -4.23 3.35 0.06
C PHE A 100 -3.39 3.96 -1.07
N LEU A 101 -2.26 3.33 -1.38
CA LEU A 101 -1.40 3.73 -2.46
C LEU A 101 -2.02 3.41 -3.82
N THR A 102 -2.69 2.25 -4.00
CA THR A 102 -3.28 1.79 -5.26
C THR A 102 -4.63 2.40 -5.58
N ASN A 103 -5.47 2.64 -4.58
CA ASN A 103 -6.78 3.21 -4.78
C ASN A 103 -6.73 4.72 -4.73
N GLN A 104 -7.30 5.36 -5.75
CA GLN A 104 -7.75 6.73 -5.57
C GLN A 104 -8.84 6.69 -4.50
N VAL A 105 -8.50 7.10 -3.28
CA VAL A 105 -9.46 7.34 -2.21
C VAL A 105 -10.32 8.52 -2.63
N GLN A 106 -11.26 8.22 -3.52
CA GLN A 106 -12.34 9.10 -3.87
C GLN A 106 -13.29 9.04 -2.66
N ASN A 107 -13.77 10.19 -2.20
CA ASN A 107 -14.81 10.35 -1.18
C ASN A 107 -14.36 10.57 0.28
N ILE A 108 -13.09 10.35 0.67
CA ILE A 108 -12.62 10.79 2.00
C ILE A 108 -11.74 12.05 1.85
N PRO A 109 -12.01 13.14 2.61
CA PRO A 109 -11.15 14.31 2.60
C PRO A 109 -9.70 13.95 2.95
N LYS A 110 -8.74 14.45 2.16
CA LYS A 110 -7.30 14.21 2.40
C LYS A 110 -6.86 14.54 3.83
N THR A 111 -7.44 15.58 4.43
CA THR A 111 -7.17 16.00 5.81
C THR A 111 -7.56 14.94 6.85
N GLU A 112 -8.67 14.22 6.65
CA GLU A 112 -9.10 13.15 7.55
C GLU A 112 -8.20 11.91 7.42
N ILE A 113 -7.79 11.58 6.19
CA ILE A 113 -6.82 10.52 5.92
C ILE A 113 -5.48 10.85 6.58
N GLU A 114 -4.98 12.07 6.36
CA GLU A 114 -3.74 12.57 6.93
C GLU A 114 -3.77 12.46 8.46
N LYS A 115 -4.86 12.88 9.10
CA LYS A 115 -5.06 12.80 10.54
C LYS A 115 -4.97 11.35 11.04
N ARG A 116 -5.59 10.39 10.35
CA ARG A 116 -5.57 8.96 10.72
C ARG A 116 -4.19 8.34 10.55
N LEU A 117 -3.50 8.64 9.46
CA LEU A 117 -2.12 8.21 9.22
C LEU A 117 -1.16 8.80 10.27
N LYS A 118 -1.25 10.11 10.55
CA LYS A 118 -0.50 10.77 11.65
C LYS A 118 -0.77 10.08 12.99
N ASN A 119 -2.01 9.72 13.27
CA ASN A 119 -2.38 9.03 14.51
C ASN A 119 -1.79 7.62 14.63
N ALA A 120 -1.52 6.96 13.50
CA ALA A 120 -0.89 5.64 13.47
C ALA A 120 0.65 5.69 13.62
N LEU A 121 1.28 6.87 13.47
CA LEU A 121 2.71 7.01 13.73
C LEU A 121 3.04 6.77 15.21
N PRO A 122 4.17 6.08 15.52
CA PRO A 122 4.61 5.91 16.89
C PRO A 122 4.90 7.27 17.52
N SER A 123 4.20 7.59 18.61
CA SER A 123 4.49 8.77 19.43
C SER A 123 5.09 8.32 20.75
N TYR A 124 5.97 9.14 21.35
CA TYR A 124 6.56 8.87 22.66
C TYR A 124 5.51 8.56 23.74
N HIS A 125 4.31 9.15 23.61
CA HIS A 125 3.19 8.98 24.54
C HIS A 125 2.30 7.75 24.23
N LYS A 126 2.43 7.14 23.05
CA LYS A 126 1.65 5.97 22.64
C LYS A 126 2.48 4.71 22.91
N ARG A 127 1.97 3.79 23.75
CA ARG A 127 2.61 2.48 24.04
C ARG A 127 2.66 1.52 22.83
N ILE A 128 2.31 1.98 21.63
CA ILE A 128 2.31 1.18 20.40
C ILE A 128 3.71 1.28 19.79
N LYS A 129 4.52 0.23 20.00
CA LYS A 129 5.76 0.06 19.25
C LYS A 129 5.40 -0.35 17.82
N GLN A 130 5.62 0.55 16.86
CA GLN A 130 5.41 0.28 15.44
C GLN A 130 6.74 -0.14 14.80
N LEU A 131 6.70 -1.17 13.94
CA LEU A 131 7.88 -1.59 13.16
C LEU A 131 8.26 -0.49 12.15
N LYS A 132 9.56 -0.31 11.93
CA LYS A 132 10.09 0.70 11.01
C LYS A 132 9.57 0.57 9.58
N ILE A 133 9.38 -0.65 9.09
CA ILE A 133 8.75 -0.89 7.78
C ILE A 133 7.35 -0.26 7.67
N VAL A 134 6.55 -0.32 8.73
CA VAL A 134 5.21 0.30 8.73
C VAL A 134 5.33 1.81 8.93
N THR A 135 6.20 2.27 9.83
CA THR A 135 6.42 3.71 10.04
C THR A 135 6.84 4.42 8.75
N ASN A 136 7.81 3.86 8.04
CA ASN A 136 8.30 4.45 6.78
C ASN A 136 7.23 4.38 5.69
N GLN A 137 6.44 3.32 5.64
CA GLN A 137 5.30 3.24 4.73
C GLN A 137 4.24 4.30 5.05
N ILE A 138 3.87 4.51 6.31
CA ILE A 138 2.94 5.59 6.70
C ILE A 138 3.48 6.95 6.25
N LEU A 139 4.77 7.22 6.46
CA LEU A 139 5.41 8.48 6.03
C LEU A 139 5.39 8.65 4.50
N LEU A 140 5.62 7.58 3.74
CA LEU A 140 5.47 7.62 2.27
C LEU A 140 4.03 7.92 1.87
N ASN A 141 3.04 7.24 2.45
CA ASN A 141 1.63 7.50 2.17
C ASN A 141 1.25 8.97 2.48
N LEU A 142 1.79 9.54 3.57
CA LEU A 142 1.63 10.95 3.93
C LEU A 142 2.30 11.91 2.92
N ILE A 143 3.46 11.55 2.37
CA ILE A 143 4.13 12.31 1.30
C ILE A 143 3.28 12.30 0.02
N PHE A 144 2.75 11.13 -0.37
CA PHE A 144 1.91 10.98 -1.56
C PHE A 144 0.55 11.68 -1.46
N LEU A 145 0.08 11.99 -0.26
CA LEU A 145 -1.13 12.82 -0.07
C LEU A 145 -0.94 14.26 -0.57
N LYS A 146 0.30 14.76 -0.59
CA LYS A 146 0.69 16.12 -1.00
C LYS A 146 -0.08 17.20 -0.23
N THR A 147 -0.15 17.09 1.08
CA THR A 147 -0.79 18.09 1.94
C THR A 147 0.21 19.19 2.33
N GLU A 148 -0.24 20.24 2.99
CA GLU A 148 0.62 21.36 3.44
C GLU A 148 1.75 20.92 4.38
N SER A 149 1.61 19.76 5.03
CA SER A 149 2.63 19.17 5.91
C SER A 149 3.70 18.35 5.16
N LEU A 150 3.71 18.32 3.82
CA LEU A 150 4.59 17.51 2.99
C LEU A 150 6.07 17.56 3.42
N GLU A 151 6.61 18.76 3.62
CA GLU A 151 8.02 18.95 3.98
C GLU A 151 8.37 18.39 5.37
N ILE A 152 7.41 18.35 6.29
CA ILE A 152 7.59 17.73 7.60
C ILE A 152 7.75 16.22 7.41
N TYR A 153 6.90 15.59 6.60
CA TYR A 153 6.95 14.15 6.36
C TYR A 153 8.19 13.72 5.59
N LYS A 154 8.65 14.54 4.63
CA LYS A 154 9.93 14.33 3.93
C LYS A 154 11.09 14.25 4.94
N LYS A 155 11.17 15.22 5.86
CA LYS A 155 12.20 15.23 6.91
C LYS A 155 12.08 14.04 7.87
N GLU A 156 10.86 13.69 8.28
CA GLU A 156 10.63 12.54 9.17
C GLU A 156 10.99 11.20 8.51
N LEU A 157 10.72 11.03 7.21
CA LEU A 157 11.09 9.82 6.47
C LEU A 157 12.61 9.67 6.43
N ILE A 158 13.35 10.71 6.05
CA ILE A 158 14.82 10.71 6.04
C ILE A 158 15.37 10.33 7.41
N LYS A 159 14.89 10.97 8.48
CA LYS A 159 15.30 10.65 9.85
C LYS A 159 14.99 9.20 10.22
N SER A 160 13.84 8.67 9.82
CA SER A 160 13.47 7.29 10.12
C SER A 160 14.30 6.27 9.33
N LEU A 161 14.66 6.59 8.09
CA LEU A 161 15.57 5.78 7.26
C LEU A 161 17.00 5.76 7.83
N GLN A 162 17.52 6.90 8.29
CA GLN A 162 18.84 6.98 8.95
C GLN A 162 18.94 6.14 10.23
N LEU A 163 17.81 5.83 10.86
CA LEU A 163 17.74 5.07 12.11
C LEU A 163 17.35 3.60 11.93
N THR A 164 16.97 3.17 10.72
CA THR A 164 16.46 1.81 10.52
C THR A 164 17.54 0.87 10.00
N LYS A 165 17.64 -0.30 10.62
CA LYS A 165 18.46 -1.43 10.11
C LYS A 165 17.61 -2.47 9.38
N ASP A 166 16.29 -2.25 9.26
CA ASP A 166 15.39 -3.19 8.58
C ASP A 166 15.51 -3.03 7.06
N HIS A 167 16.27 -3.93 6.42
CA HIS A 167 16.46 -3.93 4.97
C HIS A 167 15.14 -4.00 4.20
N ARG A 168 14.11 -4.68 4.73
CA ARG A 168 12.79 -4.76 4.09
C ARG A 168 12.12 -3.40 4.04
N SER A 169 12.34 -2.56 5.06
CA SER A 169 11.87 -1.17 5.09
C SER A 169 12.55 -0.32 4.02
N LEU A 170 13.85 -0.50 3.80
CA LEU A 170 14.61 0.24 2.79
C LEU A 170 14.17 -0.16 1.38
N ILE A 171 14.12 -1.47 1.10
CA ILE A 171 13.69 -2.02 -0.20
C ILE A 171 12.27 -1.57 -0.53
N ARG A 172 11.35 -1.65 0.44
CA ARG A 172 9.96 -1.25 0.23
C ARG A 172 9.81 0.25 -0.01
N THR A 173 10.64 1.08 0.62
CA THR A 173 10.64 2.54 0.36
C THR A 173 10.95 2.82 -1.11
N LEU A 174 12.00 2.20 -1.65
CA LEU A 174 12.38 2.33 -3.06
C LEU A 174 11.27 1.81 -3.98
N HIS A 175 10.71 0.65 -3.66
CA HIS A 175 9.68 0.05 -4.48
C HIS A 175 8.38 0.87 -4.52
N CYS A 176 7.96 1.46 -3.40
CA CYS A 176 6.79 2.33 -3.39
C CYS A 176 7.01 3.61 -4.21
N LEU A 177 8.21 4.18 -4.18
CA LEU A 177 8.56 5.32 -5.03
C LEU A 177 8.49 4.92 -6.51
N GLU A 178 9.13 3.80 -6.89
CA GLU A 178 9.10 3.24 -8.25
C GLU A 178 7.68 3.03 -8.75
N GLN A 179 6.81 2.41 -7.95
CA GLN A 179 5.44 2.07 -8.37
C GLN A 179 4.49 3.27 -8.48
N LYS A 180 4.71 4.34 -7.71
CA LYS A 180 3.81 5.50 -7.66
C LYS A 180 4.27 6.68 -8.48
N GLY A 181 5.50 6.64 -8.97
CA GLY A 181 6.17 7.79 -9.55
C GLY A 181 6.51 8.81 -8.46
N PHE A 182 7.60 9.53 -8.68
CA PHE A 182 8.09 10.52 -7.72
C PHE A 182 8.47 11.84 -8.40
N SER A 183 8.00 12.06 -9.64
CA SER A 183 8.18 13.29 -10.41
C SER A 183 7.79 14.58 -9.69
N PHE A 184 6.88 14.52 -8.70
CA PHE A 184 6.49 15.68 -7.88
C PHE A 184 7.46 15.97 -6.72
N LEU A 185 8.44 15.13 -6.49
CA LEU A 185 9.45 15.29 -5.46
C LEU A 185 10.71 15.90 -6.05
N ASP A 186 11.35 16.80 -5.31
CA ASP A 186 12.60 17.41 -5.74
C ASP A 186 13.69 16.35 -5.93
N LYS A 187 14.50 16.52 -6.98
CA LYS A 187 15.63 15.63 -7.27
C LYS A 187 16.58 15.48 -6.09
N ASP A 188 16.87 16.57 -5.39
CA ASP A 188 17.74 16.58 -4.21
C ASP A 188 17.16 15.74 -3.07
N TYR A 189 15.85 15.72 -2.92
CA TYR A 189 15.19 14.90 -1.91
C TYR A 189 15.32 13.40 -2.24
N ILE A 190 15.10 13.01 -3.50
CA ILE A 190 15.30 11.63 -3.95
C ILE A 190 16.75 11.21 -3.78
N GLN A 191 17.69 12.08 -4.16
CA GLN A 191 19.12 11.83 -3.99
C GLN A 191 19.49 11.59 -2.51
N ASN A 192 18.94 12.40 -1.60
CA ASN A 192 19.14 12.22 -0.16
C ASN A 192 18.59 10.87 0.35
N ILE A 193 17.41 10.43 -0.11
CA ILE A 193 16.90 9.09 0.19
C ILE A 193 17.92 8.01 -0.24
N LEU A 194 18.45 8.11 -1.46
CA LEU A 194 19.40 7.14 -1.99
C LEU A 194 20.71 7.12 -1.21
N GLU A 195 21.23 8.28 -0.83
CA GLU A 195 22.44 8.41 0.00
C GLU A 195 22.24 7.76 1.37
N VAL A 196 21.15 8.10 2.06
CA VAL A 196 20.82 7.49 3.35
C VAL A 196 20.70 5.97 3.23
N ILE A 197 20.02 5.45 2.22
CA ILE A 197 19.87 3.99 2.06
C ILE A 197 21.22 3.32 1.77
N LYS A 198 22.09 3.93 0.95
CA LYS A 198 23.45 3.44 0.66
C LYS A 198 24.32 3.38 1.92
N GLU A 199 24.16 4.33 2.84
CA GLU A 199 24.91 4.39 4.10
C GLU A 199 24.47 3.35 5.13
N GLN A 200 23.19 2.94 5.14
CA GLN A 200 22.63 2.12 6.21
C GLN A 200 22.99 0.62 6.14
N ASN A 201 23.16 0.03 4.94
CA ASN A 201 23.59 -1.37 4.79
C ASN A 201 23.74 -1.81 3.32
N GLN A 202 24.77 -2.62 3.01
CA GLN A 202 25.00 -3.19 1.68
C GLN A 202 24.57 -4.66 1.57
N SER A 203 23.41 -5.03 2.12
CA SER A 203 22.89 -6.36 1.79
C SER A 203 22.65 -6.43 0.28
N ARG A 204 22.96 -7.57 -0.34
CA ARG A 204 22.83 -7.75 -1.80
C ARG A 204 21.43 -7.33 -2.29
N SER A 205 20.38 -7.68 -1.55
CA SER A 205 19.00 -7.32 -1.89
C SER A 205 18.73 -5.80 -1.88
N VAL A 206 19.37 -5.04 -0.99
CA VAL A 206 19.27 -3.57 -0.97
C VAL A 206 20.04 -2.97 -2.15
N VAL A 207 21.22 -3.51 -2.48
CA VAL A 207 22.00 -3.10 -3.65
C VAL A 207 21.25 -3.36 -4.96
N ASP A 208 20.60 -4.52 -5.08
CA ASP A 208 19.78 -4.87 -6.24
C ASP A 208 18.58 -3.91 -6.35
N ALA A 209 17.92 -3.58 -5.24
CA ALA A 209 16.81 -2.62 -5.21
C ALA A 209 17.26 -1.20 -5.60
N LEU A 210 18.42 -0.74 -5.09
CA LEU A 210 19.01 0.55 -5.46
C LEU A 210 19.35 0.62 -6.94
N SER A 211 19.93 -0.45 -7.49
CA SER A 211 20.27 -0.55 -8.92
C SER A 211 19.02 -0.44 -9.79
N ARG A 212 17.97 -1.19 -9.47
CA ARG A 212 16.67 -1.11 -10.18
C ARG A 212 16.07 0.29 -10.09
N PHE A 213 16.03 0.86 -8.88
CA PHE A 213 15.48 2.20 -8.67
C PHE A 213 16.26 3.28 -9.43
N THR A 214 17.59 3.16 -9.51
CA THR A 214 18.42 4.11 -10.28
C THR A 214 18.12 4.05 -11.77
N VAL A 215 17.82 2.87 -12.32
CA VAL A 215 17.38 2.74 -13.72
C VAL A 215 16.02 3.42 -13.93
N CYS A 216 15.07 3.18 -13.03
CA CYS A 216 13.76 3.84 -13.04
C CYS A 216 13.89 5.38 -12.96
N LEU A 217 14.76 5.87 -12.08
CA LEU A 217 15.06 7.30 -11.92
C LEU A 217 15.56 7.95 -13.23
N SER A 218 16.49 7.30 -13.93
CA SER A 218 16.98 7.80 -15.23
C SER A 218 15.85 7.88 -16.26
N GLN A 219 15.02 6.84 -16.35
CA GLN A 219 13.90 6.80 -17.29
C GLN A 219 12.86 7.89 -17.01
N GLU A 220 12.52 8.12 -15.73
CA GLU A 220 11.54 9.14 -15.36
C GLU A 220 12.05 10.56 -15.66
N TYR A 221 13.34 10.84 -15.44
CA TYR A 221 13.94 12.14 -15.80
C TYR A 221 14.03 12.36 -17.32
N ASP A 222 14.37 11.32 -18.09
CA ASP A 222 14.42 11.42 -19.55
C ASP A 222 13.03 11.71 -20.13
N ASN A 223 11.98 11.11 -19.55
CA ASN A 223 10.59 11.36 -19.96
C ASN A 223 10.13 12.79 -19.63
N CYS A 224 10.49 13.33 -18.46
CA CYS A 224 10.16 14.72 -18.10
C CYS A 224 10.87 15.76 -19.00
N LEU A 225 12.08 15.46 -19.51
CA LEU A 225 12.78 16.32 -20.46
C LEU A 225 12.19 16.22 -21.88
N GLY A 226 11.66 15.05 -22.27
CA GLY A 226 10.96 14.86 -23.54
C GLY A 226 9.66 15.65 -23.67
N GLU A 227 8.87 15.74 -22.59
CA GLU A 227 7.61 16.51 -22.56
C GLU A 227 7.84 18.04 -22.66
N SER A 228 8.98 18.54 -22.18
CA SER A 228 9.33 19.97 -22.26
C SER A 228 9.66 20.48 -23.68
N HIS A 229 9.75 19.60 -24.68
CA HIS A 229 9.97 19.96 -26.08
C HIS A 229 8.71 19.99 -26.96
N GLU A 230 7.57 19.47 -26.47
CA GLU A 230 6.29 19.55 -27.20
C GLU A 230 5.50 20.84 -26.90
N GLU A 231 5.73 21.50 -25.76
CA GLU A 231 5.09 22.78 -25.42
C GLU A 231 5.66 24.00 -26.18
N PHE A 232 6.71 23.83 -26.99
CA PHE A 232 7.28 24.89 -27.85
C PHE A 232 6.92 24.75 -29.34
N LYS A 233 5.91 23.93 -29.67
CA LYS A 233 5.44 23.72 -31.05
C LYS A 233 3.99 24.16 -31.32
N ASN A 234 3.44 25.06 -30.51
CA ASN A 234 2.21 25.80 -30.85
C ASN A 234 2.48 27.29 -30.98
#